data_AF-N4X3V6-F1
#
_entry.id   AF-N4X3V6-F1
#
_cell.length_a   1.000
_cell.length_b   1.000
_cell.length_c   1.000
_cell.angle_alpha   90.00
_cell.angle_beta   90.00
_cell.angle_gamma   90.00
#
_symmetry.space_group_name_H-M   'P 1'
#
loop_
_entity.id
_entity.type
_entity.pdbx_description
1 polymer ?
#
loop_
_entity_poly.entity_id
_entity_poly.type
_entity_poly.pdbx_seq_one_letter_code
_entity_poly.pdbx_strand_id
1 'polypeptide(L)'
;MRFSASVIVASLAATAVAAPTSPAPENVLKKRNNFCGATTFINNSSGGSPWITDCQTMFDRIAGDGTWVVEPQQKRIASWGTCEFGARSVNNVITTIGNEDVRDLTRDSIARFAWQGRVGASGIVDCGTSGSVKVWWGLYHT
;
A
#
# COMPACT_ATOMS: atom_id res chain seq x y z
N MET A 1 -38.67 72.27 27.60
CA MET A 1 -37.28 72.06 28.06
C MET A 1 -36.81 70.69 27.56
N ARG A 2 -35.77 70.72 26.71
CA ARG A 2 -34.66 69.75 26.52
C ARG A 2 -34.98 68.27 26.35
N PHE A 3 -34.92 67.81 25.09
CA PHE A 3 -34.61 66.42 24.74
C PHE A 3 -33.10 66.20 24.82
N SER A 4 -32.64 65.21 25.61
CA SER A 4 -31.25 64.72 25.59
C SER A 4 -31.20 63.42 24.80
N ALA A 5 -30.53 63.43 23.64
CA ALA A 5 -30.20 62.22 22.90
C ALA A 5 -28.78 61.80 23.25
N SER A 6 -28.62 60.64 23.91
CA SER A 6 -27.33 60.00 24.14
C SER A 6 -26.88 59.29 22.87
N VAL A 7 -25.76 59.74 22.28
CA VAL A 7 -25.12 59.07 21.14
C VAL A 7 -24.13 58.05 21.70
N ILE A 8 -24.41 56.76 21.48
CA ILE A 8 -23.46 55.67 21.78
C ILE A 8 -22.68 55.39 20.49
N VAL A 9 -21.39 55.74 20.47
CA VAL A 9 -20.47 55.41 19.37
C VAL A 9 -19.88 54.02 19.65
N ALA A 10 -20.37 52.99 18.96
CA ALA A 10 -19.77 51.67 18.98
C ALA A 10 -18.61 51.60 17.98
N SER A 11 -17.38 51.44 18.48
CA SER A 11 -16.18 51.31 17.65
C SER A 11 -15.99 49.85 17.24
N LEU A 12 -16.08 49.56 15.93
CA LEU A 12 -15.73 48.25 15.37
C LEU A 12 -14.21 48.15 15.18
N ALA A 13 -13.54 47.33 15.99
CA ALA A 13 -12.17 46.91 15.74
C ALA A 13 -12.17 45.70 14.81
N ALA A 14 -11.72 45.88 13.56
CA ALA A 14 -11.53 44.79 12.61
C ALA A 14 -10.19 44.08 12.89
N THR A 15 -10.23 42.84 13.35
CA THR A 15 -9.04 41.98 13.46
C THR A 15 -8.79 41.32 12.11
N ALA A 16 -7.72 41.72 11.41
CA ALA A 16 -7.23 41.03 10.24
C ALA A 16 -6.55 39.72 10.68
N VAL A 17 -7.20 38.58 10.46
CA VAL A 17 -6.57 37.26 10.60
C VAL A 17 -5.91 36.94 9.26
N ALA A 18 -4.58 36.90 9.24
CA ALA A 18 -3.85 36.38 8.09
C ALA A 18 -4.14 34.87 7.96
N ALA A 19 -4.63 34.44 6.78
CA ALA A 19 -4.86 33.03 6.51
C ALA A 19 -3.54 32.26 6.51
N PRO A 20 -3.47 31.05 7.09
CA PRO A 20 -2.30 30.21 6.99
C PRO A 20 -2.10 29.79 5.53
N THR A 21 -1.04 30.28 4.89
CA THR A 21 -0.57 29.74 3.61
C THR A 21 0.21 28.45 3.89
N SER A 22 -0.50 27.32 3.97
CA SER A 22 0.17 26.02 3.88
C SER A 22 0.84 25.91 2.51
N PRO A 23 2.14 25.58 2.43
CA PRO A 23 2.76 25.26 1.15
C PRO A 23 2.03 24.06 0.53
N ALA A 24 1.75 24.14 -0.77
CA ALA A 24 1.17 23.03 -1.51
C ALA A 24 2.08 21.78 -1.35
N PRO A 25 1.51 20.57 -1.19
CA PRO A 25 2.31 19.36 -1.15
C PRO A 25 3.14 19.30 -2.43
N GLU A 26 4.46 19.25 -2.29
CA GLU A 26 5.35 19.08 -3.43
C GLU A 26 4.97 17.76 -4.12
N ASN A 27 4.59 17.84 -5.40
CA ASN A 27 4.40 16.68 -6.26
C ASN A 27 5.78 16.09 -6.62
N VAL A 28 6.54 15.66 -5.63
CA VAL A 28 7.75 14.89 -5.85
C VAL A 28 7.31 13.50 -6.29
N LEU A 29 7.54 13.19 -7.57
CA LEU A 29 7.39 11.83 -8.07
C LEU A 29 8.37 10.93 -7.33
N LYS A 30 7.88 10.24 -6.28
CA LYS A 30 8.68 9.25 -5.58
C LYS A 30 8.87 8.05 -6.49
N LYS A 31 10.12 7.72 -6.81
CA LYS A 31 10.46 6.52 -7.56
C LYS A 31 9.85 5.32 -6.82
N ARG A 32 9.03 4.57 -7.56
CA ARG A 32 8.39 3.36 -7.11
C ARG A 32 9.35 2.18 -7.29
N ASN A 33 9.45 1.30 -6.29
CA ASN A 33 10.23 0.07 -6.42
C ASN A 33 9.33 -1.00 -7.02
N ASN A 34 9.35 -1.06 -8.36
CA ASN A 34 8.70 -2.08 -9.16
C ASN A 34 9.81 -2.75 -9.99
N PHE A 35 10.13 -4.00 -9.66
CA PHE A 35 11.20 -4.78 -10.27
C PHE A 35 10.68 -5.97 -11.06
N CYS A 36 9.37 -6.16 -11.08
CA CYS A 36 8.73 -7.30 -11.69
C CYS A 36 7.67 -6.86 -12.72
N GLY A 37 7.13 -7.81 -13.46
CA GLY A 37 6.27 -7.56 -14.60
C GLY A 37 5.04 -8.45 -14.57
N ALA A 38 4.84 -9.21 -15.65
CA ALA A 38 3.69 -10.07 -15.81
C ALA A 38 3.57 -11.08 -14.65
N THR A 39 2.34 -11.32 -14.20
CA THR A 39 2.05 -12.27 -13.12
C THR A 39 0.85 -13.14 -13.46
N THR A 40 0.87 -14.37 -12.96
CA THR A 40 -0.31 -15.24 -12.87
C THR A 40 -1.00 -15.08 -11.52
N PHE A 41 -2.26 -15.52 -11.43
CA PHE A 41 -3.06 -15.48 -10.21
C PHE A 41 -3.83 -16.78 -10.05
N ILE A 42 -3.67 -17.43 -8.91
CA ILE A 42 -4.37 -18.65 -8.50
C ILE A 42 -5.15 -18.31 -7.24
N ASN A 43 -6.46 -18.61 -7.25
CA ASN A 43 -7.32 -18.41 -6.09
C ASN A 43 -7.07 -19.52 -5.06
N ASN A 44 -6.65 -19.14 -3.86
CA ASN A 44 -6.49 -20.04 -2.71
C ASN A 44 -7.32 -19.58 -1.51
N SER A 45 -8.37 -18.77 -1.74
CA SER A 45 -9.20 -18.24 -0.67
C SER A 45 -9.99 -19.36 0.00
N SER A 46 -9.89 -19.43 1.33
CA SER A 46 -10.52 -20.45 2.17
C SER A 46 -10.80 -19.89 3.56
N GLY A 47 -11.43 -20.69 4.42
CA GLY A 47 -11.62 -20.33 5.84
C GLY A 47 -10.31 -20.09 6.60
N GLY A 48 -9.20 -20.66 6.12
CA GLY A 48 -7.85 -20.46 6.67
C GLY A 48 -7.10 -19.27 6.07
N SER A 49 -7.69 -18.49 5.17
CA SER A 49 -7.02 -17.34 4.55
C SER A 49 -6.97 -16.10 5.45
N PRO A 50 -6.01 -15.18 5.26
CA PRO A 50 -5.92 -13.96 6.04
C PRO A 50 -7.10 -13.01 5.83
N TRP A 51 -7.34 -12.14 6.80
CA TRP A 51 -8.33 -11.08 6.70
C TRP A 51 -7.90 -10.03 5.67
N ILE A 52 -8.83 -9.60 4.82
CA ILE A 52 -8.59 -8.56 3.82
C ILE A 52 -8.11 -7.26 4.48
N THR A 53 -8.67 -6.90 5.63
CA THR A 53 -8.30 -5.69 6.38
C THR A 53 -6.84 -5.71 6.82
N ASP A 54 -6.33 -6.88 7.19
CA ASP A 54 -4.92 -7.05 7.57
C ASP A 54 -4.03 -6.94 6.34
N CYS A 55 -4.43 -7.53 5.21
CA CYS A 55 -3.70 -7.41 3.95
C CYS A 55 -3.68 -5.99 3.40
N GLN A 56 -4.76 -5.23 3.56
CA GLN A 56 -4.82 -3.80 3.21
C GLN A 56 -3.87 -3.00 4.10
N THR A 57 -3.84 -3.29 5.40
CA THR A 57 -2.91 -2.61 6.30
C THR A 57 -1.45 -2.93 5.97
N MET A 58 -1.12 -4.19 5.65
CA MET A 58 0.20 -4.58 5.14
C MET A 58 0.56 -3.78 3.87
N PHE A 59 -0.37 -3.74 2.90
CA PHE A 59 -0.24 -3.01 1.64
C PHE A 59 0.05 -1.51 1.86
N ASP A 60 -0.62 -0.88 2.83
CA ASP A 60 -0.45 0.54 3.14
C ASP A 60 0.87 0.82 3.86
N ARG A 61 1.27 -0.07 4.78
CA ARG A 61 2.51 0.06 5.58
C ARG A 61 3.77 0.02 4.73
N ILE A 62 3.76 -0.72 3.62
CA ILE A 62 4.88 -0.79 2.68
C ILE A 62 4.77 0.24 1.54
N ALA A 63 3.91 1.26 1.67
CA ALA A 63 3.81 2.30 0.67
C ALA A 63 5.08 3.17 0.65
N GLY A 64 5.75 3.21 -0.50
CA GLY A 64 6.92 4.07 -0.74
C GLY A 64 8.24 3.58 -0.14
N ASP A 65 8.29 2.42 0.48
CA ASP A 65 9.54 1.78 0.91
C ASP A 65 9.37 0.26 0.93
N GLY A 66 10.46 -0.47 0.76
CA GLY A 66 10.47 -1.93 0.68
C GLY A 66 11.14 -2.42 -0.59
N THR A 67 12.14 -3.25 -0.41
CA THR A 67 12.85 -3.96 -1.47
C THR A 67 13.45 -5.20 -0.84
N TRP A 68 13.13 -6.37 -1.37
CA TRP A 68 13.53 -7.63 -0.77
C TRP A 68 14.25 -8.50 -1.78
N VAL A 69 15.35 -9.09 -1.33
CA VAL A 69 16.08 -10.11 -2.08
C VAL A 69 15.30 -11.41 -2.02
N VAL A 70 14.96 -11.94 -3.18
CA VAL A 70 14.25 -13.20 -3.36
C VAL A 70 15.25 -14.28 -3.77
N GLU A 71 15.29 -15.33 -2.96
CA GLU A 71 16.20 -16.47 -3.11
C GLU A 71 15.40 -17.75 -3.40
N PRO A 72 16.04 -18.89 -3.70
CA PRO A 72 15.33 -20.14 -3.96
C PRO A 72 14.50 -20.66 -2.77
N GLN A 73 14.94 -20.34 -1.55
CA GLN A 73 14.20 -20.65 -0.33
C GLN A 73 13.06 -19.64 -0.12
N GLN A 74 11.89 -20.14 0.26
CA GLN A 74 10.76 -19.28 0.60
C GLN A 74 11.07 -18.40 1.80
N LYS A 75 10.80 -17.11 1.63
CA LYS A 75 10.89 -16.12 2.70
C LYS A 75 9.58 -15.38 2.82
N ARG A 76 9.28 -15.00 4.06
CA ARG A 76 8.28 -13.98 4.36
C ARG A 76 8.88 -12.61 4.05
N ILE A 77 8.16 -11.82 3.27
CA ILE A 77 8.60 -10.54 2.72
C ILE A 77 7.93 -9.39 3.45
N ALA A 78 6.61 -9.48 3.61
CA ALA A 78 5.81 -8.51 4.35
C ALA A 78 4.78 -9.25 5.19
N SER A 79 4.40 -8.67 6.31
CA SER A 79 3.38 -9.22 7.18
C SER A 79 2.70 -8.16 8.01
N TRP A 80 1.39 -8.31 8.21
CA TRP A 80 0.62 -7.55 9.18
C TRP A 80 -0.59 -8.35 9.63
N GLY A 81 -0.85 -8.42 10.94
CA GLY A 81 -1.97 -9.18 11.50
C GLY A 81 -1.94 -10.63 11.04
N THR A 82 -3.03 -11.08 10.41
CA THR A 82 -3.15 -12.42 9.83
C THR A 82 -2.50 -12.55 8.44
N CYS A 83 -2.17 -11.44 7.78
CA CYS A 83 -1.73 -11.44 6.40
C CYS A 83 -0.20 -11.55 6.28
N GLU A 84 0.25 -12.56 5.55
CA GLU A 84 1.64 -12.72 5.14
C GLU A 84 1.77 -12.73 3.62
N PHE A 85 2.80 -12.04 3.12
CA PHE A 85 3.26 -12.16 1.76
C PHE A 85 4.62 -12.86 1.76
N GLY A 86 4.73 -13.95 1.01
CA GLY A 86 5.98 -14.68 0.85
C GLY A 86 6.35 -14.86 -0.62
N ALA A 87 7.65 -15.01 -0.88
CA ALA A 87 8.13 -15.33 -2.21
C ALA A 87 9.39 -16.20 -2.21
N ARG A 88 9.62 -16.86 -3.34
CA ARG A 88 10.86 -17.57 -3.67
C ARG A 88 11.13 -17.55 -5.16
N SER A 89 12.39 -17.62 -5.54
CA SER A 89 12.80 -17.86 -6.91
C SER A 89 12.53 -19.32 -7.30
N VAL A 90 11.99 -19.54 -8.49
CA VAL A 90 11.66 -20.87 -9.02
C VAL A 90 12.81 -21.45 -9.83
N ASN A 91 13.60 -20.61 -10.50
CA ASN A 91 14.70 -21.04 -11.39
C ASN A 91 16.09 -20.98 -10.72
N ASN A 92 16.13 -20.92 -9.39
CA ASN A 92 17.34 -20.82 -8.56
C ASN A 92 18.19 -19.55 -8.78
N VAL A 93 17.63 -18.51 -9.42
CA VAL A 93 18.32 -17.23 -9.64
C VAL A 93 17.86 -16.20 -8.61
N ILE A 94 18.81 -15.54 -7.94
CA ILE A 94 18.51 -14.46 -6.99
C ILE A 94 17.97 -13.25 -7.76
N THR A 95 16.88 -12.67 -7.26
CA THR A 95 16.30 -11.44 -7.83
C THR A 95 15.78 -10.54 -6.72
N THR A 96 15.12 -9.45 -7.10
CA THR A 96 14.53 -8.49 -6.19
C THR A 96 13.05 -8.34 -6.48
N ILE A 97 12.25 -8.25 -5.42
CA ILE A 97 10.86 -7.80 -5.48
C ILE A 97 10.74 -6.50 -4.70
N GLY A 98 9.99 -5.55 -5.25
CA GLY A 98 9.82 -4.22 -4.69
C GLY A 98 8.49 -4.06 -3.98
N ASN A 99 8.36 -2.95 -3.25
CA ASN A 99 7.15 -2.63 -2.52
C ASN A 99 5.92 -2.54 -3.44
N GLU A 100 6.04 -1.94 -4.63
CA GLU A 100 4.90 -1.85 -5.54
C GLU A 100 4.51 -3.21 -6.10
N ASP A 101 5.47 -4.12 -6.35
CA ASP A 101 5.16 -5.48 -6.80
C ASP A 101 4.29 -6.21 -5.76
N VAL A 102 4.70 -6.17 -4.48
CA VAL A 102 3.93 -6.77 -3.37
C VAL A 102 2.55 -6.10 -3.24
N ARG A 103 2.50 -4.78 -3.38
CA ARG A 103 1.26 -4.00 -3.29
C ARG A 103 0.30 -4.33 -4.41
N ASP A 104 0.75 -4.33 -5.66
CA ASP A 104 -0.07 -4.65 -6.83
C ASP A 104 -0.59 -6.08 -6.75
N LEU A 105 0.26 -7.05 -6.39
CA LEU A 105 -0.16 -8.44 -6.20
C LEU A 105 -1.19 -8.60 -5.08
N THR A 106 -1.04 -7.86 -3.96
CA THR A 106 -2.02 -7.88 -2.86
C THR A 106 -3.35 -7.25 -3.28
N ARG A 107 -3.32 -6.05 -3.88
CA ARG A 107 -4.52 -5.35 -4.35
C ARG A 107 -5.29 -6.19 -5.36
N ASP A 108 -4.59 -6.73 -6.36
CA ASP A 108 -5.21 -7.50 -7.43
C ASP A 108 -5.73 -8.84 -6.90
N SER A 109 -5.08 -9.46 -5.92
CA SER A 109 -5.59 -10.65 -5.24
C SER A 109 -6.90 -10.37 -4.51
N ILE A 110 -6.99 -9.26 -3.77
CA ILE A 110 -8.23 -8.84 -3.10
C ILE A 110 -9.33 -8.60 -4.14
N ALA A 111 -9.03 -7.84 -5.19
CA ALA A 111 -9.99 -7.50 -6.23
C ALA A 111 -10.54 -8.75 -6.96
N ARG A 112 -9.72 -9.78 -7.15
CA ARG A 112 -10.08 -11.00 -7.87
C ARG A 112 -10.73 -12.06 -6.97
N PHE A 113 -10.29 -12.19 -5.72
CA PHE A 113 -10.53 -13.38 -4.92
C PHE A 113 -11.07 -13.10 -3.52
N ALA A 114 -11.47 -11.87 -3.21
CA ALA A 114 -12.15 -11.57 -1.94
C ALA A 114 -13.32 -12.53 -1.69
N TRP A 115 -13.28 -13.22 -0.55
CA TRP A 115 -14.27 -14.21 -0.17
C TRP A 115 -14.49 -14.19 1.34
N GLN A 116 -15.71 -13.91 1.78
CA GLN A 116 -16.09 -13.86 3.21
C GLN A 116 -15.17 -12.99 4.09
N GLY A 117 -14.70 -11.85 3.55
CA GLY A 117 -13.78 -10.96 4.25
C GLY A 117 -12.33 -11.43 4.28
N ARG A 118 -12.01 -12.56 3.63
CA ARG A 118 -10.68 -13.16 3.56
C ARG A 118 -10.17 -13.20 2.12
N VAL A 119 -8.86 -13.37 1.97
CA VAL A 119 -8.22 -13.49 0.66
C VAL A 119 -7.01 -14.42 0.75
N GLY A 120 -6.97 -15.45 -0.09
CA GLY A 120 -5.80 -16.29 -0.29
C GLY A 120 -5.46 -16.34 -1.78
N ALA A 121 -4.20 -16.13 -2.11
CA ALA A 121 -3.77 -16.12 -3.51
C ALA A 121 -2.33 -16.55 -3.66
N SER A 122 -1.97 -17.07 -4.82
CA SER A 122 -0.58 -17.30 -5.19
C SER A 122 -0.40 -17.15 -6.69
N GLY A 123 0.84 -17.17 -7.15
CA GLY A 123 1.14 -17.11 -8.57
C GLY A 123 2.63 -17.14 -8.86
N ILE A 124 2.95 -16.92 -10.13
CA ILE A 124 4.30 -16.67 -10.62
C ILE A 124 4.33 -15.26 -11.15
N VAL A 125 5.29 -14.46 -10.70
CA VAL A 125 5.59 -13.14 -11.22
C VAL A 125 6.97 -13.16 -11.88
N ASP A 126 7.07 -12.48 -13.02
CA ASP A 126 8.32 -12.36 -13.79
C ASP A 126 9.13 -11.17 -13.27
N CYS A 127 10.31 -11.44 -12.72
CA CYS A 127 11.21 -10.44 -12.13
C CYS A 127 12.58 -10.42 -12.82
N GLY A 128 13.40 -9.45 -12.44
CA GLY A 128 14.76 -9.29 -12.98
C GLY A 128 14.76 -8.74 -14.41
N THR A 129 15.95 -8.61 -14.99
CA THR A 129 16.13 -8.01 -16.33
C THR A 129 15.26 -8.73 -17.35
N SER A 130 14.35 -7.99 -17.98
CA SER A 130 13.41 -8.47 -18.99
C SER A 130 12.52 -9.65 -18.54
N GLY A 131 12.26 -9.79 -17.23
CA GLY A 131 11.39 -10.87 -16.70
C GLY A 131 12.02 -12.26 -16.74
N SER A 132 13.36 -12.35 -16.72
CA SER A 132 14.11 -13.60 -16.83
C SER A 132 14.04 -14.49 -15.57
N VAL A 133 13.64 -13.96 -14.42
CA VAL A 133 13.56 -14.70 -13.15
C VAL A 133 12.10 -14.94 -12.78
N LYS A 134 11.72 -16.21 -12.66
CA LYS A 134 10.37 -16.59 -12.21
C LYS A 134 10.34 -16.62 -10.69
N VAL A 135 9.47 -15.81 -10.09
CA VAL A 135 9.26 -15.77 -8.65
C VAL A 135 7.90 -16.33 -8.32
N TRP A 136 7.86 -17.39 -7.52
CA TRP A 136 6.62 -17.83 -6.88
C TRP A 136 6.31 -16.89 -5.73
N TRP A 137 5.07 -16.44 -5.65
CA TRP A 137 4.57 -15.59 -4.57
C TRP A 137 3.29 -16.16 -3.97
N GLY A 138 3.01 -15.79 -2.72
CA GLY A 138 1.79 -16.17 -2.03
C GLY A 138 1.35 -15.14 -1.01
N LEU A 139 0.03 -14.96 -0.93
CA LEU A 139 -0.70 -14.22 0.10
C LEU A 139 -1.44 -15.25 0.97
N TYR A 140 -0.98 -15.43 2.21
CA TYR A 140 -1.39 -16.55 3.06
C TYR A 140 -1.47 -16.16 4.55
N HIS A 141 -1.96 -17.09 5.36
CA HIS A 141 -2.09 -17.00 6.82
C HIS A 141 -1.06 -17.94 7.46
N THR A 142 -0.47 -17.57 8.59
CA THR A 142 0.44 -18.42 9.39
C THR A 142 -0.21 -19.69 9.92
#